data_AF-A0A392V462-F1
#
_entry.id   AF-A0A392V462-F1
#
_cell.length_a   1.000
_cell.length_b   1.000
_cell.length_c   1.000
_cell.angle_alpha   90.00
_cell.angle_beta   90.00
_cell.angle_gamma   90.00
#
_symmetry.space_group_name_H-M   'P 1'
#
loop_
_entity.id
_entity.type
_entity.pdbx_description
1 polymer ?
#
loop_
_entity_poly.entity_id
_entity_poly.type
_entity_poly.pdbx_seq_one_letter_code
_entity_poly.pdbx_strand_id
1 'polypeptide(L)' 'MLINEGKETDFGMDGNGVIRYRERVCVPDVPELRKMILEEGHRSG' A
#
# COMPACT_ATOMS: atom_id res chain seq x y z
N MET A 1 -7.99 -22.64 -22.93
CA MET A 1 -7.90 -22.05 -21.57
C MET A 1 -6.94 -20.89 -21.69
N LEU A 2 -7.46 -19.67 -21.82
CA LEU A 2 -6.64 -18.46 -21.94
C LEU A 2 -6.10 -18.15 -20.55
N ILE A 3 -4.82 -18.46 -20.32
CA ILE A 3 -4.11 -18.06 -19.12
C ILE A 3 -3.94 -16.56 -19.26
N ASN A 4 -4.88 -15.79 -18.69
CA ASN A 4 -4.78 -14.35 -18.64
C ASN A 4 -3.53 -13.99 -17.82
N GLU A 5 -2.49 -13.52 -18.51
CA GLU A 5 -1.58 -12.42 -18.15
C GLU A 5 -1.32 -12.29 -16.64
N GLY A 6 -0.21 -12.80 -16.12
CA GLY A 6 1.04 -12.03 -16.13
C GLY A 6 1.18 -11.28 -14.80
N LYS A 7 2.06 -11.77 -13.92
CA LYS A 7 2.56 -11.19 -12.65
C LYS A 7 1.68 -10.06 -12.09
N GLU A 8 0.92 -10.34 -11.04
CA GLU A 8 0.47 -9.28 -10.13
C GLU A 8 1.67 -8.39 -9.85
N THR A 9 1.65 -7.16 -10.36
CA THR A 9 2.75 -6.23 -10.13
C THR A 9 2.88 -6.10 -8.63
N ASP A 10 4.09 -6.25 -8.12
CA ASP A 10 4.39 -6.20 -6.70
C ASP A 10 3.74 -4.98 -6.01
N PHE A 11 3.47 -3.91 -6.77
CA PHE A 11 2.65 -2.76 -6.41
C PHE A 11 1.25 -2.76 -7.08
N GLY A 12 0.23 -2.40 -6.30
CA GLY A 12 -1.13 -2.13 -6.77
C GLY A 12 -1.74 -0.91 -6.08
N MET A 13 -2.78 -0.32 -6.67
CA MET A 13 -3.59 0.75 -6.05
C MET A 13 -4.98 0.20 -5.75
N ASP A 14 -5.47 0.37 -4.52
CA ASP A 14 -6.82 -0.08 -4.14
C ASP A 14 -7.92 0.94 -4.49
N GLY A 15 -9.18 0.57 -4.24
CA GLY A 15 -10.35 1.42 -4.52
C GLY A 15 -10.38 2.74 -3.73
N ASN A 16 -9.53 2.88 -2.71
CA ASN A 16 -9.39 4.11 -1.92
C ASN A 16 -8.19 4.95 -2.39
N GLY A 17 -7.52 4.55 -3.48
CA GLY A 17 -6.33 5.23 -4.00
C GLY A 17 -5.04 4.93 -3.21
N VAL A 18 -5.04 3.91 -2.35
CA VAL A 18 -3.87 3.56 -1.53
C VAL A 18 -2.95 2.63 -2.32
N ILE A 19 -1.67 2.99 -2.39
CA ILE A 19 -0.63 2.13 -2.98
C ILE A 19 -0.27 1.03 -1.98
N ARG A 20 -0.30 -0.22 -2.44
CA ARG A 20 0.02 -1.42 -1.67
C ARG A 20 1.11 -2.25 -2.34
N TYR A 21 2.03 -2.77 -1.55
CA TYR A 21 2.98 -3.81 -1.96
C TYR A 21 2.59 -5.14 -1.33
N ARG A 22 2.14 -6.10 -2.14
CA ARG A 22 1.67 -7.42 -1.66
C ARG A 22 0.73 -7.28 -0.44
N GLU A 23 -0.38 -6.57 -0.62
CA GLU A 23 -1.38 -6.22 0.41
C GLU A 23 -0.95 -5.25 1.53
N ARG A 24 0.34 -4.91 1.64
CA ARG A 24 0.84 -3.97 2.65
C ARG A 24 0.78 -2.53 2.14
N VAL A 25 0.24 -1.61 2.93
CA VAL A 25 0.22 -0.18 2.62
C VAL A 25 1.66 0.34 2.47
N CYS A 26 1.94 1.03 1.36
CA CYS A 26 3.21 1.71 1.16
C CYS A 26 3.24 3.00 1.99
N VAL A 27 4.29 3.17 2.80
CA VAL A 27 4.52 4.39 3.57
C VAL A 27 5.62 5.21 2.87
N PRO A 28 5.39 6.50 2.55
CA PRO A 28 6.40 7.34 1.91
C PRO A 28 7.63 7.53 2.82
N ASP A 29 8.82 7.69 2.23
CA ASP A 29 10.05 8.03 2.97
C ASP A 29 10.21 9.56 3.19
N VAL A 30 9.08 10.26 3.33
CA VAL A 30 9.04 11.66 3.74
C VAL A 30 8.82 11.67 5.26
N PRO A 31 9.77 12.17 6.08
CA PRO A 31 9.74 11.98 7.53
C PRO A 31 8.43 12.37 8.20
N GLU A 32 7.85 13.51 7.81
CA GLU A 32 6.63 14.05 8.37
C GLU A 32 5.41 13.20 8.00
N LEU A 33 5.30 12.79 6.72
CA LEU A 33 4.22 11.92 6.25
C LEU A 33 4.30 10.53 6.88
N ARG A 34 5.51 9.96 6.93
CA ARG A 34 5.77 8.66 7.58
C ARG A 34 5.34 8.68 9.03
N LYS A 35 5.71 9.73 9.77
CA LYS A 35 5.32 9.90 11.18
C LYS A 35 3.80 9.93 11.33
N MET A 36 3.11 10.77 10.55
CA MET A 36 1.65 10.89 10.63
C MET A 36 0.92 9.57 10.37
N ILE A 37 1.34 8.81 9.35
CA ILE A 37 0.71 7.53 9.00
C ILE A 37 0.93 6.48 10.09
N LEU A 38 2.14 6.38 10.64
CA LEU A 38 2.46 5.41 11.70
C LEU A 38 1.74 5.74 13.03
N GLU A 39 1.61 7.02 13.37
CA GLU A 39 0.86 7.46 14.56
C GLU A 39 -0.63 7.13 14.45
N GLU A 40 -1.24 7.28 13.27
CA GLU A 40 -2.62 6.89 13.04
C GLU A 40 -2.83 5.38 13.20
N GLY A 41 -1.92 4.58 12.65
CA GLY A 41 -1.95 3.12 12.82
C GLY A 41 -1.82 2.68 14.28
N HIS A 42 -1.04 3.38 15.09
CA HIS A 42 -0.95 3.12 16.53
C HIS A 42 -2.25 3.46 17.29
N ARG A 43 -2.94 4.54 16.90
CA ARG A 43 -4.21 4.95 17.52
C ARG A 43 -5.41 4.07 17.13
N SER A 44 -5.34 3.40 15.99
CA SER A 44 -6.44 2.57 15.45
C SER A 44 -6.53 1.16 16.06
N GLY A 45 -5.57 0.78 16.91
CA GLY A 45 -5.50 -0.53 17.58
C GLY A 45 -6.42 -0.67 18.78
#